data_AF-A0A7Y6NLT6-F1
#
_entry.id   AF-A0A7Y6NLT6-F1
#
_cell.length_a   1.000
_cell.length_b   1.000
_cell.length_c   1.000
_cell.angle_alpha   90.00
_cell.angle_beta   90.00
_cell.angle_gamma   90.00
#
_symmetry.space_group_name_H-M   'P 1'
#
loop_
_entity.id
_entity.type
_entity.pdbx_description
1 polymer ?
#
loop_
_entity_poly.entity_id
_entity_poly.type
_entity_poly.pdbx_seq_one_letter_code
_entity_poly.pdbx_strand_id
1 'polypeptide(L)'
;MATAKKAAAKKSPAKKTTPAKKTSASAKKAAPAKKADSTRNTGATAVKKAAPAKKALAAKKAPAKKAAARKTAAKSVTELLARGPLDAVKLLTADHREVRQLFDQYEELADREAEATERKQLAERVCKMLEVHAQIEEEIFYPAAREALSDDDEDLLDEAKVEHDSAKDLIAQIRAMEPDQDLYDAKVKVLGEYVQHHVEEEETEMFPKCRRRKMDLGELGERLAERRGVLLGDAVTGGSGSSSGGVTAVFGATAGQVE
;
A
#
# COMPACT_ATOMS: atom_id res chain seq x y z
N MET A 1 -13.42 45.03 48.79
CA MET A 1 -14.68 45.79 48.93
C MET A 1 -15.40 45.79 47.59
N ALA A 2 -16.63 45.29 47.58
CA ALA A 2 -17.47 45.06 46.42
C ALA A 2 -18.06 46.36 45.86
N THR A 3 -18.31 46.42 44.55
CA THR A 3 -19.59 46.88 44.00
C THR A 3 -19.80 46.30 42.60
N ALA A 4 -20.98 45.70 42.41
CA ALA A 4 -21.50 45.19 41.15
C ALA A 4 -22.58 46.16 40.61
N LYS A 5 -22.71 46.28 39.28
CA LYS A 5 -23.93 46.74 38.58
C LYS A 5 -23.81 46.37 37.09
N LYS A 6 -24.40 45.28 36.63
CA LYS A 6 -25.79 45.04 36.17
C LYS A 6 -25.99 45.32 34.66
N ALA A 7 -26.52 44.28 34.02
CA ALA A 7 -26.81 44.05 32.60
C ALA A 7 -27.75 45.03 31.88
N ALA A 8 -27.69 45.02 30.55
CA ALA A 8 -28.87 45.17 29.69
C ALA A 8 -28.70 44.36 28.38
N ALA A 9 -29.58 43.37 28.21
CA ALA A 9 -29.81 42.62 26.99
C ALA A 9 -30.54 43.46 25.94
N LYS A 10 -30.27 43.25 24.65
CA LYS A 10 -31.16 43.65 23.56
C LYS A 10 -31.49 42.47 22.65
N LYS A 11 -32.79 42.39 22.39
CA LYS A 11 -33.58 41.40 21.65
C LYS A 11 -33.14 41.18 20.20
N SER A 12 -33.37 39.95 19.74
CA SER A 12 -33.57 39.53 18.34
C SER A 12 -34.67 40.33 17.61
N PRO A 13 -34.77 40.18 16.28
CA PRO A 13 -35.95 39.48 15.79
C PRO A 13 -35.63 38.36 14.79
N ALA A 14 -36.61 37.46 14.69
CA ALA A 14 -36.62 36.20 13.99
C ALA A 14 -37.07 36.28 12.52
N LYS A 15 -36.88 35.13 11.85
CA LYS A 15 -37.65 34.55 10.73
C LYS A 15 -37.51 35.18 9.34
N LYS A 16 -37.03 34.34 8.41
CA LYS A 16 -37.93 33.70 7.44
C LYS A 16 -37.41 32.35 6.96
N THR A 17 -38.32 31.39 7.03
CA THR A 17 -38.24 29.99 6.62
C THR A 17 -38.85 29.82 5.23
N THR A 18 -38.23 28.96 4.40
CA THR A 18 -38.81 28.01 3.40
C THR A 18 -39.59 28.57 2.18
N PRO A 19 -39.75 27.81 1.05
CA PRO A 19 -39.69 26.34 0.95
C PRO A 19 -38.97 25.71 -0.26
N ALA A 20 -38.69 24.42 -0.07
CA ALA A 20 -38.41 23.41 -1.07
C ALA A 20 -39.55 23.29 -2.10
N LYS A 21 -39.18 23.08 -3.37
CA LYS A 21 -40.10 22.69 -4.44
C LYS A 21 -39.91 21.21 -4.76
N LYS A 22 -40.92 20.41 -4.42
CA LYS A 22 -41.11 19.03 -4.85
C LYS A 22 -41.96 19.02 -6.14
N THR A 23 -41.78 17.92 -6.88
CA THR A 23 -42.66 17.27 -7.88
C THR A 23 -42.87 17.92 -9.25
N SER A 24 -42.59 17.16 -10.30
CA SER A 24 -43.67 16.58 -11.13
C SER A 24 -43.11 15.55 -12.12
N ALA A 25 -43.56 14.32 -11.95
CA ALA A 25 -43.68 13.35 -13.02
C ALA A 25 -44.88 13.73 -13.90
N SER A 26 -44.78 13.51 -15.20
CA SER A 26 -45.94 13.28 -16.06
C SER A 26 -45.58 12.42 -17.25
N ALA A 27 -46.32 11.32 -17.36
CA ALA A 27 -46.35 10.36 -18.45
C ALA A 27 -47.54 10.62 -19.37
N LYS A 28 -47.61 9.82 -20.46
CA LYS A 28 -48.68 9.63 -21.48
C LYS A 28 -48.65 10.64 -22.64
N LYS A 29 -48.82 10.27 -23.91
CA LYS A 29 -49.52 9.15 -24.63
C LYS A 29 -48.96 9.17 -26.08
N ALA A 30 -48.84 8.13 -26.92
CA ALA A 30 -49.85 7.20 -27.41
C ALA A 30 -49.20 6.13 -28.35
N ALA A 31 -49.83 4.95 -28.43
CA ALA A 31 -49.63 3.86 -29.42
C ALA A 31 -50.59 4.08 -30.65
N PRO A 32 -50.76 3.19 -31.68
CA PRO A 32 -50.29 1.79 -31.80
C PRO A 32 -49.88 1.22 -33.19
N ALA A 33 -49.30 0.01 -33.12
CA ALA A 33 -49.41 -1.18 -34.01
C ALA A 33 -48.97 -1.16 -35.50
N LYS A 34 -48.12 -2.14 -35.87
CA LYS A 34 -48.42 -3.18 -36.88
C LYS A 34 -47.42 -4.36 -36.82
N LYS A 35 -47.96 -5.57 -36.97
CA LYS A 35 -47.31 -6.90 -37.02
C LYS A 35 -46.85 -7.26 -38.45
N ALA A 36 -46.08 -8.35 -38.51
CA ALA A 36 -45.79 -9.26 -39.64
C ALA A 36 -44.66 -8.79 -40.58
N ASP A 37 -43.82 -9.64 -41.18
CA ASP A 37 -43.49 -11.08 -41.11
C ASP A 37 -42.29 -11.25 -42.08
N SER A 38 -41.60 -12.39 -42.01
CA SER A 38 -40.74 -12.95 -43.07
C SER A 38 -39.37 -12.27 -43.24
N THR A 39 -38.23 -12.96 -43.25
CA THR A 39 -37.96 -14.20 -43.97
C THR A 39 -36.68 -14.83 -43.42
N ARG A 40 -36.71 -16.14 -43.16
CA ARG A 40 -35.52 -16.99 -43.01
C ARG A 40 -34.85 -17.13 -44.37
N ASN A 41 -33.52 -17.07 -44.42
CA ASN A 41 -32.76 -17.64 -45.52
C ASN A 41 -31.73 -18.63 -44.95
N THR A 42 -32.06 -19.91 -45.10
CA THR A 42 -31.15 -21.05 -44.97
C THR A 42 -30.72 -21.47 -46.38
N GLY A 43 -29.43 -21.37 -46.69
CA GLY A 43 -28.84 -21.87 -47.92
C GLY A 43 -27.59 -22.69 -47.63
N ALA A 44 -27.76 -24.00 -47.46
CA ALA A 44 -26.68 -24.97 -47.52
C ALA A 44 -26.62 -25.56 -48.94
N THR A 45 -25.46 -25.55 -49.59
CA THR A 45 -25.15 -26.51 -50.65
C THR A 45 -23.65 -26.81 -50.66
N ALA A 46 -23.31 -28.06 -50.93
CA ALA A 46 -22.05 -28.67 -50.61
C ALA A 46 -21.22 -29.06 -51.86
N VAL A 47 -19.90 -29.10 -51.67
CA VAL A 47 -18.86 -29.99 -52.25
C VAL A 47 -18.55 -29.93 -53.77
N LYS A 48 -17.27 -29.61 -54.11
CA LYS A 48 -16.32 -30.54 -54.77
C LYS A 48 -14.86 -30.02 -54.89
N LYS A 49 -14.01 -30.68 -54.11
CA LYS A 49 -12.60 -31.14 -54.29
C LYS A 49 -11.76 -30.65 -55.50
N ALA A 50 -10.57 -30.13 -55.18
CA ALA A 50 -9.31 -30.41 -55.90
C ALA A 50 -8.09 -30.10 -54.99
N ALA A 51 -7.11 -31.00 -54.95
CA ALA A 51 -5.75 -30.79 -54.43
C ALA A 51 -4.81 -30.59 -55.65
N PRO A 52 -3.59 -30.01 -55.52
CA PRO A 52 -2.46 -30.73 -54.92
C PRO A 52 -1.35 -29.84 -54.30
N ALA A 53 -0.23 -30.52 -53.96
CA ALA A 53 1.14 -30.04 -53.74
C ALA A 53 1.54 -29.65 -52.30
N LYS A 54 2.09 -30.67 -51.63
CA LYS A 54 2.93 -30.59 -50.44
C LYS A 54 4.23 -29.84 -50.78
N LYS A 55 4.58 -28.83 -49.98
CA LYS A 55 5.98 -28.41 -49.80
C LYS A 55 6.26 -28.38 -48.30
N ALA A 56 6.98 -29.40 -47.85
CA ALA A 56 7.50 -29.49 -46.50
C ALA A 56 8.59 -28.42 -46.31
N LEU A 57 8.38 -27.51 -45.37
CA LEU A 57 9.47 -26.71 -44.80
C LEU A 57 9.80 -27.31 -43.43
N ALA A 58 10.98 -27.89 -43.35
CA ALA A 58 11.53 -28.50 -42.15
C ALA A 58 11.64 -27.45 -41.03
N ALA A 59 10.92 -27.68 -39.93
CA ALA A 59 11.12 -26.97 -38.67
C ALA A 59 12.43 -27.47 -38.05
N LYS A 60 13.50 -26.68 -38.17
CA LYS A 60 14.71 -26.88 -37.37
C LYS A 60 14.42 -26.44 -35.93
N LYS A 61 14.26 -27.42 -35.05
CA LYS A 61 14.20 -27.25 -33.60
C LYS A 61 15.58 -26.76 -33.11
N ALA A 62 15.69 -25.46 -32.83
CA ALA A 62 16.83 -24.92 -32.10
C ALA A 62 16.64 -25.23 -30.60
N PRO A 63 17.70 -25.62 -29.86
CA PRO A 63 17.57 -25.92 -28.44
C PRO A 63 17.31 -24.62 -27.67
N ALA A 64 16.23 -24.61 -26.88
CA ALA A 64 15.95 -23.58 -25.92
C ALA A 64 17.14 -23.47 -24.96
N LYS A 65 17.89 -22.37 -25.05
CA LYS A 65 18.83 -21.99 -24.01
C LYS A 65 17.99 -21.62 -22.78
N LYS A 66 18.09 -22.41 -21.71
CA LYS A 66 17.65 -22.01 -20.37
C LYS A 66 18.36 -20.69 -20.05
N ALA A 67 17.64 -19.58 -20.15
CA ALA A 67 18.04 -18.36 -19.50
C ALA A 67 17.93 -18.65 -18.00
N ALA A 68 19.06 -18.86 -17.34
CA ALA A 68 19.10 -18.84 -15.89
C ALA A 68 18.69 -17.42 -15.48
N ALA A 69 17.45 -17.28 -15.00
CA ALA A 69 16.99 -16.08 -14.34
C ALA A 69 17.91 -15.86 -13.15
N ARG A 70 18.84 -14.92 -13.30
CA ARG A 70 19.70 -14.48 -12.22
C ARG A 70 18.79 -13.68 -11.28
N LYS A 71 18.15 -14.37 -10.32
CA LYS A 71 17.47 -13.72 -9.18
C LYS A 71 18.53 -12.89 -8.46
N THR A 72 18.61 -11.60 -8.78
CA THR A 72 19.28 -10.65 -7.90
C THR A 72 18.41 -10.58 -6.66
N ALA A 73 18.82 -11.25 -5.58
CA ALA A 73 18.18 -11.08 -4.29
C ALA A 73 18.17 -9.57 -3.98
N ALA A 74 16.99 -8.95 -3.95
CA ALA A 74 16.93 -7.60 -3.44
C ALA A 74 17.27 -7.67 -1.96
N LYS A 75 18.12 -6.76 -1.54
CA LYS A 75 18.57 -6.69 -0.15
C LYS A 75 17.41 -6.16 0.69
N SER A 76 17.16 -6.77 1.83
CA SER A 76 16.13 -6.30 2.76
C SER A 76 16.48 -4.90 3.27
N VAL A 77 15.47 -4.14 3.69
CA VAL A 77 15.69 -2.80 4.26
C VAL A 77 16.61 -2.87 5.48
N THR A 78 16.49 -3.93 6.29
CA THR A 78 17.38 -4.21 7.42
C THR A 78 18.86 -4.33 6.98
N GLU A 79 19.15 -4.99 5.85
CA GLU A 79 20.53 -5.08 5.33
C GLU A 79 21.04 -3.74 4.79
N LEU A 80 20.14 -2.91 4.24
CA LEU A 80 20.50 -1.58 3.75
C LEU A 80 20.80 -0.60 4.89
N LEU A 81 19.99 -0.62 5.95
CA LEU A 81 20.19 0.18 7.16
C LEU A 81 21.53 -0.12 7.84
N ALA A 82 21.99 -1.37 7.79
CA ALA A 82 23.27 -1.78 8.36
C ALA A 82 24.51 -1.22 7.62
N ARG A 83 24.35 -0.60 6.43
CA ARG A 83 25.46 -0.15 5.56
C ARG A 83 25.73 1.35 5.59
N GLY A 84 24.96 2.13 6.34
CA GLY A 84 25.11 3.58 6.47
C GLY A 84 23.78 4.32 6.28
N PRO A 85 23.80 5.68 6.37
CA PRO A 85 22.59 6.48 6.32
C PRO A 85 21.84 6.27 4.99
N LEU A 86 20.58 5.82 5.07
CA LEU A 86 19.68 5.75 3.93
C LEU A 86 18.93 7.07 3.82
N ASP A 87 18.92 7.68 2.63
CA ASP A 87 17.96 8.76 2.37
C ASP A 87 16.53 8.18 2.35
N ALA A 88 15.54 8.97 2.78
CA ALA A 88 14.14 8.58 2.94
C ALA A 88 13.58 7.83 1.73
N VAL A 89 13.77 8.39 0.53
CA VAL A 89 13.31 7.76 -0.72
C VAL A 89 13.99 6.40 -0.93
N LYS A 90 15.29 6.24 -0.67
CA LYS A 90 15.94 4.92 -0.77
C LYS A 90 15.35 3.90 0.19
N LEU A 91 14.96 4.32 1.39
CA LEU A 91 14.31 3.46 2.39
C LEU A 91 12.92 3.03 1.91
N LEU A 92 12.07 3.99 1.50
CA LEU A 92 10.71 3.71 1.03
C LEU A 92 10.71 2.83 -0.23
N THR A 93 11.55 3.15 -1.24
CA THR A 93 11.75 2.29 -2.42
C THR A 93 12.29 0.90 -2.04
N ALA A 94 13.00 0.75 -0.92
CA ALA A 94 13.42 -0.57 -0.45
C ALA A 94 12.27 -1.35 0.18
N ASP A 95 11.38 -0.70 0.93
CA ASP A 95 10.13 -1.29 1.40
C ASP A 95 9.23 -1.71 0.23
N HIS A 96 9.06 -0.87 -0.80
CA HIS A 96 8.31 -1.20 -2.01
C HIS A 96 8.80 -2.50 -2.66
N ARG A 97 10.12 -2.64 -2.81
CA ARG A 97 10.73 -3.85 -3.38
C ARG A 97 10.52 -5.08 -2.50
N GLU A 98 10.61 -4.93 -1.18
CA GLU A 98 10.39 -6.05 -0.25
C GLU A 98 8.92 -6.51 -0.31
N VAL A 99 7.97 -5.58 -0.25
CA VAL A 99 6.53 -5.87 -0.36
C VAL A 99 6.20 -6.52 -1.70
N ARG A 100 6.72 -5.99 -2.81
CA ARG A 100 6.54 -6.59 -4.14
C ARG A 100 7.00 -8.04 -4.19
N GLN A 101 8.16 -8.34 -3.59
CA GLN A 101 8.65 -9.72 -3.53
C GLN A 101 7.79 -10.63 -2.67
N LEU A 102 7.19 -10.12 -1.60
CA LEU A 102 6.26 -10.89 -0.78
C LEU A 102 4.96 -11.20 -1.54
N PHE A 103 4.46 -10.27 -2.36
CA PHE A 103 3.33 -10.54 -3.26
C PHE A 103 3.68 -11.57 -4.33
N ASP A 104 4.84 -11.45 -5.00
CA ASP A 104 5.29 -12.44 -5.99
C ASP A 104 5.41 -13.83 -5.34
N GLN A 105 5.94 -13.92 -4.12
CA GLN A 105 5.99 -15.17 -3.35
C GLN A 105 4.59 -15.70 -3.01
N TYR A 106 3.65 -14.82 -2.66
CA TYR A 106 2.29 -15.21 -2.36
C TYR A 106 1.58 -15.78 -3.58
N GLU A 107 1.73 -15.15 -4.74
CA GLU A 107 1.20 -15.65 -6.01
C GLU A 107 1.77 -17.05 -6.33
N GLU A 108 3.09 -17.25 -6.15
CA GLU A 108 3.71 -18.57 -6.28
C GLU A 108 3.10 -19.62 -5.31
N LEU A 109 2.75 -19.24 -4.08
CA LEU A 109 2.08 -20.12 -3.11
C LEU A 109 0.64 -20.46 -3.52
N ALA A 110 -0.11 -19.47 -3.99
CA ALA A 110 -1.49 -19.63 -4.42
C ALA A 110 -1.59 -20.52 -5.67
N ASP A 111 -0.75 -20.27 -6.68
CA ASP A 111 -0.72 -21.03 -7.94
C ASP A 111 -0.40 -22.51 -7.75
N ARG A 112 0.44 -22.84 -6.76
CA ARG A 112 0.80 -24.23 -6.43
C ARG A 112 -0.12 -24.87 -5.38
N GLU A 113 -1.19 -24.18 -4.99
CA GLU A 113 -2.13 -24.63 -3.96
C GLU A 113 -1.42 -25.02 -2.64
N ALA A 114 -0.47 -24.18 -2.20
CA ALA A 114 0.28 -24.40 -0.97
C ALA A 114 -0.62 -24.52 0.27
N GLU A 115 -0.10 -25.10 1.36
CA GLU A 115 -0.83 -25.25 2.62
C GLU A 115 -1.41 -23.90 3.09
N ALA A 116 -2.65 -23.93 3.59
CA ALA A 116 -3.38 -22.72 3.97
C ALA A 116 -2.64 -21.92 5.06
N THR A 117 -1.92 -22.60 5.96
CA THR A 117 -1.09 -21.99 6.99
C THR A 117 0.11 -21.22 6.41
N GLU A 118 0.74 -21.74 5.35
CA GLU A 118 1.86 -21.09 4.67
C GLU A 118 1.39 -19.80 3.97
N ARG A 119 0.24 -19.86 3.27
CA ARG A 119 -0.38 -18.69 2.65
C ARG A 119 -0.75 -17.64 3.70
N LYS A 120 -1.41 -18.03 4.79
CA LYS A 120 -1.81 -17.11 5.87
C LYS A 120 -0.60 -16.41 6.49
N GLN A 121 0.47 -17.13 6.78
CA GLN A 121 1.70 -16.53 7.34
C GLN A 121 2.30 -15.48 6.41
N LEU A 122 2.32 -15.75 5.10
CA LEU A 122 2.85 -14.79 4.13
C LEU A 122 1.93 -13.58 3.94
N ALA A 123 0.60 -13.78 3.87
CA ALA A 123 -0.37 -12.69 3.83
C ALA A 123 -0.29 -11.79 5.07
N GLU A 124 -0.16 -12.38 6.27
CA GLU A 124 0.02 -11.60 7.51
C GLU A 124 1.30 -10.78 7.49
N ARG A 125 2.39 -11.33 6.94
CA ARG A 125 3.64 -10.60 6.76
C ARG A 125 3.47 -9.44 5.78
N VAL A 126 2.82 -9.65 4.64
CA VAL A 126 2.49 -8.58 3.67
C VAL A 126 1.69 -7.48 4.36
N CYS A 127 0.60 -7.85 5.04
CA CYS A 127 -0.27 -6.92 5.75
C CYS A 127 0.51 -6.09 6.78
N LYS A 128 1.37 -6.74 7.58
CA LYS A 128 2.19 -6.06 8.58
C LYS A 128 3.18 -5.09 7.94
N MET A 129 3.84 -5.49 6.86
CA MET A 129 4.80 -4.62 6.16
C MET A 129 4.13 -3.38 5.57
N LEU A 130 2.96 -3.54 4.94
CA LEU A 130 2.18 -2.45 4.38
C LEU A 130 1.68 -1.47 5.46
N GLU A 131 1.17 -1.98 6.58
CA GLU A 131 0.74 -1.12 7.70
C GLU A 131 1.88 -0.28 8.26
N VAL A 132 3.07 -0.88 8.43
CA VAL A 132 4.24 -0.15 8.91
C VAL A 132 4.69 0.90 7.90
N HIS A 133 4.74 0.53 6.62
CA HIS A 133 5.14 1.41 5.53
C HIS A 133 4.20 2.62 5.40
N ALA A 134 2.89 2.39 5.28
CA ALA A 134 1.91 3.46 5.21
C ALA A 134 1.95 4.37 6.46
N GLN A 135 2.20 3.79 7.64
CA GLN A 135 2.28 4.56 8.87
C GLN A 135 3.52 5.48 8.91
N ILE A 136 4.70 5.02 8.49
CA ILE A 136 5.89 5.88 8.47
C ILE A 136 5.78 6.99 7.42
N GLU A 137 5.09 6.74 6.31
CA GLU A 137 4.83 7.77 5.30
C GLU A 137 3.88 8.84 5.82
N GLU A 138 2.74 8.43 6.37
CA GLU A 138 1.74 9.35 6.89
C GLU A 138 2.23 10.16 8.10
N GLU A 139 3.02 9.55 8.99
CA GLU A 139 3.51 10.22 10.21
C GLU A 139 4.70 11.14 9.93
N ILE A 140 5.53 10.85 8.91
CA ILE A 140 6.85 11.48 8.74
C ILE A 140 7.06 12.01 7.33
N PHE A 141 6.86 11.19 6.29
CA PHE A 141 7.20 11.56 4.92
C PHE A 141 6.21 12.56 4.32
N TYR A 142 4.91 12.26 4.35
CA TYR A 142 3.86 13.11 3.76
C TYR A 142 3.75 14.50 4.39
N PRO A 143 3.89 14.68 5.72
CA PRO A 143 3.94 16.04 6.29
C PRO A 143 5.11 16.85 5.72
N ALA A 144 6.30 16.27 5.64
CA ALA A 144 7.47 16.95 5.08
C ALA A 144 7.35 17.18 3.57
N ALA A 145 6.76 16.23 2.83
CA ALA A 145 6.48 16.38 1.42
C ALA A 145 5.48 17.51 1.17
N ARG A 146 4.42 17.62 1.98
CA ARG A 146 3.43 18.70 1.87
C ARG A 146 4.03 20.08 2.11
N GLU A 147 5.00 20.19 3.03
CA GLU A 147 5.74 21.44 3.25
C GLU A 147 6.68 21.80 2.08
N ALA A 148 7.20 20.79 1.37
CA ALA A 148 8.18 20.99 0.30
C ALA A 148 7.56 21.13 -1.10
N LEU A 149 6.38 20.55 -1.33
CA LEU A 149 5.64 20.58 -2.57
C LEU A 149 4.77 21.85 -2.65
N SER A 150 4.48 22.31 -3.87
CA SER A 150 3.59 23.46 -4.10
C SER A 150 2.14 23.01 -4.19
N ASP A 151 1.18 23.94 -4.06
CA ASP A 151 -0.27 23.70 -4.19
C ASP A 151 -0.63 22.82 -5.41
N ASP A 152 0.05 22.99 -6.55
CA ASP A 152 -0.17 22.20 -7.78
C ASP A 152 0.18 20.69 -7.66
N ASP A 153 0.88 20.30 -6.60
CA ASP A 153 1.34 18.93 -6.33
C ASP A 153 0.60 18.31 -5.11
N GLU A 154 -0.36 19.02 -4.49
CA GLU A 154 -1.09 18.53 -3.30
C GLU A 154 -2.01 17.35 -3.61
N ASP A 155 -2.60 17.31 -4.81
CA ASP A 155 -3.48 16.21 -5.24
C ASP A 155 -2.78 14.86 -5.14
N LEU A 156 -1.48 14.77 -5.44
CA LEU A 156 -0.70 13.54 -5.33
C LEU A 156 -0.65 12.98 -3.89
N LEU A 157 -0.58 13.87 -2.89
CA LEU A 157 -0.54 13.46 -1.49
C LEU A 157 -1.93 13.06 -0.98
N ASP A 158 -2.97 13.73 -1.49
CA ASP A 158 -4.36 13.44 -1.13
C ASP A 158 -4.83 12.11 -1.77
N GLU A 159 -4.46 11.86 -3.03
CA GLU A 159 -4.65 10.58 -3.73
C GLU A 159 -3.94 9.45 -3.00
N ALA A 160 -2.64 9.58 -2.74
CA ALA A 160 -1.85 8.62 -1.97
C ALA A 160 -2.49 8.27 -0.61
N LYS A 161 -3.05 9.27 0.08
CA LYS A 161 -3.75 9.04 1.34
C LYS A 161 -5.04 8.22 1.18
N VAL A 162 -5.83 8.48 0.14
CA VAL A 162 -7.06 7.71 -0.14
C VAL A 162 -6.71 6.26 -0.52
N GLU A 163 -5.63 6.07 -1.27
CA GLU A 163 -5.12 4.74 -1.60
C GLU A 163 -4.67 3.98 -0.35
N HIS A 164 -3.95 4.63 0.57
CA HIS A 164 -3.58 4.05 1.86
C HIS A 164 -4.79 3.62 2.68
N ASP A 165 -5.81 4.48 2.80
CA ASP A 165 -7.02 4.16 3.55
C ASP A 165 -7.74 2.96 2.90
N SER A 166 -7.77 2.90 1.56
CA SER A 166 -8.33 1.76 0.80
C SER A 166 -7.53 0.46 1.00
N ALA A 167 -6.20 0.53 1.00
CA ALA A 167 -5.32 -0.60 1.25
C ALA A 167 -5.48 -1.13 2.68
N LYS A 168 -5.57 -0.24 3.68
CA LYS A 168 -5.80 -0.59 5.10
C LYS A 168 -7.15 -1.28 5.30
N ASP A 169 -8.21 -0.82 4.65
CA ASP A 169 -9.51 -1.49 4.68
C ASP A 169 -9.46 -2.90 4.11
N LEU A 170 -8.69 -3.12 3.04
CA LEU A 170 -8.52 -4.44 2.44
C LEU A 170 -7.63 -5.35 3.30
N ILE A 171 -6.58 -4.82 3.93
CA ILE A 171 -5.77 -5.52 4.92
C ILE A 171 -6.63 -5.99 6.10
N ALA A 172 -7.50 -5.13 6.63
CA ALA A 172 -8.40 -5.49 7.72
C ALA A 172 -9.33 -6.64 7.33
N GLN A 173 -9.84 -6.64 6.09
CA GLN A 173 -10.65 -7.74 5.57
C GLN A 173 -9.86 -9.04 5.44
N ILE A 174 -8.64 -9.01 4.89
CA ILE A 174 -7.78 -10.19 4.71
C ILE A 174 -7.46 -10.82 6.07
N ARG A 175 -7.10 -10.01 7.07
CA ARG A 175 -6.78 -10.50 8.43
C ARG A 175 -7.98 -11.08 9.17
N ALA A 176 -9.18 -10.63 8.85
CA ALA A 176 -10.42 -11.15 9.43
C ALA A 176 -10.88 -12.47 8.77
N MET A 177 -10.21 -12.91 7.70
CA MET A 177 -10.56 -14.11 6.95
C MET A 177 -9.61 -15.28 7.26
N GLU A 178 -10.13 -16.48 7.03
CA GLU A 178 -9.31 -17.69 6.98
C GLU A 178 -8.84 -17.94 5.53
N PRO A 179 -7.62 -18.49 5.34
CA PRO A 179 -6.98 -18.68 4.03
C PRO A 179 -7.67 -19.68 3.10
N ASP A 180 -8.66 -20.42 3.60
CA ASP A 180 -9.50 -21.37 2.87
C ASP A 180 -10.88 -20.80 2.51
N GLN A 181 -11.20 -19.58 2.97
CA GLN A 181 -12.45 -18.92 2.63
C GLN A 181 -12.44 -18.44 1.19
N ASP A 182 -13.61 -18.48 0.56
CA ASP A 182 -13.83 -17.93 -0.77
C ASP A 182 -13.31 -16.49 -0.85
N LEU A 183 -12.64 -16.18 -1.97
CA LEU A 183 -12.07 -14.86 -2.29
C LEU A 183 -10.86 -14.43 -1.44
N TYR A 184 -10.33 -15.24 -0.53
CA TYR A 184 -9.13 -14.87 0.24
C TYR A 184 -7.96 -14.50 -0.69
N ASP A 185 -7.56 -15.41 -1.58
CA ASP A 185 -6.47 -15.18 -2.53
C ASP A 185 -6.77 -14.03 -3.50
N ALA A 186 -8.05 -13.88 -3.90
CA ALA A 186 -8.47 -12.77 -4.75
C ALA A 186 -8.30 -11.42 -4.05
N LYS A 187 -8.59 -11.31 -2.75
CA LYS A 187 -8.37 -10.08 -1.98
C LYS A 187 -6.88 -9.77 -1.83
N VAL A 188 -6.05 -10.77 -1.55
CA VAL A 188 -4.59 -10.58 -1.48
C VAL A 188 -4.05 -10.10 -2.84
N LYS A 189 -4.55 -10.67 -3.94
CA LYS A 189 -4.19 -10.22 -5.29
C LYS A 189 -4.58 -8.77 -5.56
N VAL A 190 -5.83 -8.38 -5.27
CA VAL A 190 -6.30 -7.00 -5.46
C VAL A 190 -5.52 -6.02 -4.59
N LEU A 191 -5.13 -6.41 -3.37
CA LEU A 191 -4.25 -5.59 -2.53
C LEU A 191 -2.90 -5.35 -3.20
N GLY A 192 -2.31 -6.40 -3.79
CA GLY A 192 -1.07 -6.28 -4.56
C GLY A 192 -1.19 -5.35 -5.77
N GLU A 193 -2.32 -5.38 -6.48
CA GLU A 193 -2.59 -4.48 -7.61
C GLU A 193 -2.72 -3.01 -7.17
N TYR A 194 -3.43 -2.74 -6.07
CA TYR A 194 -3.56 -1.39 -5.50
C TYR A 194 -2.20 -0.84 -5.06
N VAL A 195 -1.43 -1.65 -4.33
CA VAL A 195 -0.08 -1.26 -3.88
C VAL A 195 0.84 -1.01 -5.06
N GLN A 196 0.76 -1.81 -6.13
CA GLN A 196 1.61 -1.62 -7.30
C GLN A 196 1.32 -0.30 -8.02
N HIS A 197 0.06 0.13 -8.07
CA HIS A 197 -0.31 1.41 -8.65
C HIS A 197 0.24 2.57 -7.81
N HIS A 198 -0.02 2.54 -6.50
CA HIS A 198 0.50 3.51 -5.53
C HIS A 198 2.02 3.69 -5.63
N VAL A 199 2.77 2.58 -5.60
CA VAL A 199 4.23 2.58 -5.72
C VAL A 199 4.71 3.21 -7.03
N GLU A 200 4.00 2.98 -8.14
CA GLU A 200 4.36 3.56 -9.43
C GLU A 200 4.22 5.09 -9.41
N GLU A 201 3.13 5.62 -8.86
CA GLU A 201 2.90 7.07 -8.74
C GLU A 201 3.93 7.73 -7.82
N GLU A 202 4.22 7.13 -6.67
CA GLU A 202 5.22 7.68 -5.75
C GLU A 202 6.63 7.69 -6.36
N GLU A 203 7.08 6.57 -6.94
CA GLU A 203 8.44 6.45 -7.46
C GLU A 203 8.66 7.26 -8.74
N THR A 204 7.64 7.42 -9.58
CA THR A 204 7.76 8.12 -10.87
C THR A 204 7.40 9.60 -10.79
N GLU A 205 6.54 10.01 -9.86
CA GLU A 205 6.09 11.39 -9.75
C GLU A 205 6.50 12.06 -8.44
N MET A 206 6.06 11.52 -7.29
CA MET A 206 6.23 12.19 -5.99
C MET A 206 7.69 12.28 -5.54
N PHE A 207 8.43 11.17 -5.56
CA PHE A 207 9.82 11.13 -5.10
C PHE A 207 10.75 12.00 -5.95
N PRO A 208 10.66 12.03 -7.30
CA PRO A 208 11.41 12.98 -8.11
C PRO A 208 11.09 14.45 -7.80
N LYS A 209 9.82 14.78 -7.53
CA LYS A 209 9.41 16.14 -7.11
C LYS A 209 10.05 16.49 -5.76
N CYS A 210 9.98 15.60 -4.76
CA CYS A 210 10.60 15.79 -3.44
C CYS A 210 12.12 16.01 -3.54
N ARG A 211 12.82 15.22 -4.36
CA ARG A 211 14.27 15.38 -4.61
C ARG A 211 14.59 16.73 -5.23
N ARG A 212 13.81 17.19 -6.21
CA ARG A 212 14.01 18.47 -6.91
C ARG A 212 13.80 19.68 -5.99
N ARG A 213 12.88 19.58 -5.03
CA ARG A 213 12.60 20.61 -4.02
C ARG A 213 13.62 20.65 -2.87
N LYS A 214 14.63 19.76 -2.89
CA LYS A 214 15.70 19.67 -1.88
C LYS A 214 15.18 19.44 -0.45
N MET A 215 14.13 18.63 -0.32
CA MET A 215 13.71 18.10 0.98
C MET A 215 14.88 17.40 1.67
N ASP A 216 15.00 17.52 3.00
CA ASP A 216 16.09 16.86 3.75
C ASP A 216 15.81 15.36 3.88
N LEU A 217 16.10 14.64 2.79
CA LEU A 217 15.90 13.20 2.72
C LEU A 217 16.86 12.43 3.64
N GLY A 218 17.97 13.04 4.06
CA GLY A 218 18.91 12.41 4.99
C GLY A 218 18.30 12.30 6.38
N GLU A 219 17.90 13.45 6.94
CA GLU A 219 17.24 13.50 8.26
C GLU A 219 15.93 12.70 8.28
N LEU A 220 15.10 12.84 7.24
CA LEU A 220 13.87 12.07 7.14
C LEU A 220 14.14 10.57 7.07
N GLY A 221 15.21 10.16 6.37
CA GLY A 221 15.58 8.75 6.27
C GLY A 221 15.94 8.13 7.62
N GLU A 222 16.65 8.88 8.49
CA GLU A 222 16.96 8.45 9.85
C GLU A 222 15.70 8.31 10.71
N ARG A 223 14.80 9.30 10.66
CA ARG A 223 13.52 9.29 11.39
C ARG A 223 12.61 8.14 10.94
N LEU A 224 12.51 7.91 9.64
CA LEU A 224 11.74 6.80 9.06
C LEU A 224 12.33 5.45 9.51
N ALA A 225 13.65 5.30 9.46
CA ALA A 225 14.33 4.07 9.88
C ALA A 225 14.09 3.74 11.35
N GLU A 226 14.22 4.72 12.23
CA GLU A 226 13.95 4.55 13.66
C GLU A 226 12.49 4.15 13.89
N ARG A 227 11.54 4.89 13.31
CA ARG A 227 10.12 4.61 13.48
C ARG A 227 9.72 3.24 12.94
N ARG A 228 10.21 2.89 11.76
CA ARG A 228 10.03 1.57 11.13
C ARG A 228 10.54 0.45 12.02
N GLY A 229 11.75 0.61 12.58
CA GLY A 229 12.32 -0.37 13.52
C GLY A 229 11.45 -0.57 14.75
N VAL A 230 10.99 0.52 15.37
CA VAL A 230 10.06 0.47 16.52
C VAL A 230 8.76 -0.27 16.15
N LEU A 231 8.17 0.02 14.98
CA LEU A 231 6.90 -0.57 14.56
C LEU A 231 7.00 -2.06 14.17
N LEU A 232 8.16 -2.50 13.70
CA LEU A 232 8.46 -3.92 13.43
C LEU A 232 8.88 -4.69 14.69
N GLY A 233 9.17 -4.00 15.79
CA GLY A 233 9.73 -4.62 16.98
C GLY A 233 11.23 -4.93 16.85
N ASP A 234 11.88 -4.39 15.82
CA ASP A 234 13.32 -4.38 15.65
C ASP A 234 13.89 -3.30 16.59
N ALA A 235 14.00 -3.62 17.87
CA ALA A 235 14.60 -2.71 18.83
C ALA A 235 16.04 -2.38 18.39
N VAL A 236 16.26 -1.14 17.94
CA VAL A 236 17.60 -0.53 17.87
C VAL A 236 18.15 -0.57 19.29
N THR A 237 19.01 -1.54 19.58
CA THR A 237 19.88 -1.48 20.74
C THR A 237 20.86 -0.36 20.49
N GLY A 238 20.46 0.85 20.90
CA GLY A 238 21.26 2.06 20.82
C GLY A 238 22.63 1.84 21.47
N GLY A 239 23.66 2.29 20.75
CA GLY A 239 25.03 2.32 21.24
C GLY A 239 25.14 3.11 22.55
N SER A 240 25.62 2.45 23.59
CA SER A 240 26.12 3.13 24.78
C SER A 240 27.58 3.46 24.56
N GLY A 241 27.86 4.77 24.51
CA GLY A 241 29.19 5.32 24.45
C GLY A 241 30.07 4.81 25.58
N SER A 242 31.27 4.39 25.20
CA SER A 242 32.41 4.27 26.08
C SER A 242 32.72 5.63 26.72
N SER A 243 32.24 5.85 27.93
CA SER A 243 32.87 6.79 28.87
C SER A 243 33.40 6.02 30.06
N SER A 244 34.70 5.74 30.00
CA SER A 244 35.54 5.33 31.11
C SER A 244 35.38 6.29 32.29
N GLY A 245 34.89 5.77 33.41
CA GLY A 245 34.84 6.49 34.69
C GLY A 245 34.79 5.48 35.80
N GLY A 246 35.96 4.99 36.22
CA GLY A 246 36.08 4.03 37.30
C GLY A 246 35.69 4.64 38.63
N VAL A 247 34.91 3.90 39.42
CA VAL A 247 34.95 3.95 40.88
C VAL A 247 34.74 2.53 41.42
N THR A 248 35.83 1.99 41.93
CA THR A 248 35.91 0.77 42.72
C THR A 248 35.07 0.94 43.99
N ALA A 249 33.96 0.21 44.11
CA ALA A 249 33.25 0.10 45.38
C ALA A 249 33.55 -1.27 46.02
N VAL A 250 34.41 -1.19 47.04
CA VAL A 250 34.82 -2.24 47.96
C VAL A 250 33.61 -2.74 48.75
N PHE A 251 33.33 -4.05 48.68
CA PHE A 251 32.41 -4.70 49.62
C PHE A 251 33.18 -5.02 50.89
N GLY A 252 33.10 -4.11 51.86
CA GLY A 252 33.69 -4.25 53.19
C GLY A 252 32.77 -5.04 54.12
N ALA A 253 33.27 -6.18 54.58
CA ALA A 253 32.74 -6.91 55.72
C ALA A 253 33.00 -6.15 57.02
N THR A 254 32.01 -6.07 57.90
CA THR A 254 32.25 -5.91 59.34
C THR A 254 31.19 -6.67 60.16
N ALA A 255 31.70 -7.35 61.18
CA ALA A 255 31.06 -8.30 62.07
C ALA A 255 30.37 -7.66 63.29
N GLY A 256 29.65 -8.50 64.05
CA GLY A 256 29.21 -8.29 65.45
C GLY A 256 28.00 -9.20 65.73
N GLN A 257 28.06 -10.38 66.36
CA GLN A 257 28.64 -10.85 67.63
C GLN A 257 27.80 -10.47 68.86
N VAL A 258 27.31 -11.51 69.57
CA VAL A 258 26.87 -11.64 70.99
C VAL A 258 25.71 -10.74 71.47
N GLU A 259 24.71 -11.16 72.25
CA GLU A 259 24.55 -12.25 73.23
C GLU A 259 23.27 -13.08 73.00
#